data_AF-A0A9E4IKV5-F1
#
_entry.id   AF-A0A9E4IKV5-F1
#
_cell.length_a   1.000
_cell.length_b   1.000
_cell.length_c   1.000
_cell.angle_alpha   90.00
_cell.angle_beta   90.00
_cell.angle_gamma   90.00
#
_symmetry.space_group_name_H-M   'P 1'
#
loop_
_entity.id
_entity.type
_entity.pdbx_description
1 polymer ?
#
loop_
_entity_poly.entity_id
_entity_poly.type
_entity_poly.pdbx_seq_one_letter_code
_entity_poly.pdbx_strand_id
1 'polypeptide(L)'
;METTDHDHLGKLITYAAALEARWAVLVASQFRPEHRSALTWLNSISGEGSGFFGIEVQAVRIADSPTAVRLDMVAKPDDFSRRARAGATSLSEAGGRYIEWWAEFLPEFHVAHPGWSNAQTPSPYNWMNFPSGKGGVRYGLNFAYPTGASNYSLSAHVYMDDGDSVYPALEAQRSEIEAGCGLDLRWDPGENTRSARIEACLDPADPADRAQWPEYRAWAIETLGELRRAFAAPIRNLP
;
A
#
# COMPACT_ATOMS: atom_id res chain seq x y z
N MET A 1 7.64 -4.75 -38.51
CA MET A 1 6.68 -5.59 -37.77
C MET A 1 5.41 -5.67 -38.59
N GLU A 2 4.97 -6.88 -38.88
CA GLU A 2 3.83 -7.15 -39.74
C GLU A 2 2.53 -7.23 -38.91
N THR A 3 1.41 -6.86 -39.54
CA THR A 3 0.06 -7.03 -38.98
C THR A 3 -0.20 -8.52 -38.70
N THR A 4 -0.97 -8.84 -37.65
CA THR A 4 -1.35 -10.24 -37.39
C THR A 4 -2.03 -10.89 -38.61
N ASP A 5 -1.55 -12.07 -38.98
CA ASP A 5 -2.12 -12.95 -40.01
C ASP A 5 -2.56 -14.27 -39.35
N HIS A 6 -3.51 -14.98 -39.98
CA HIS A 6 -4.09 -16.22 -39.47
C HIS A 6 -3.02 -17.29 -39.17
N ASP A 7 -1.92 -17.30 -39.94
CA ASP A 7 -0.76 -18.17 -39.73
C ASP A 7 -0.09 -17.97 -38.37
N HIS A 8 -0.03 -16.72 -37.87
CA HIS A 8 0.62 -16.40 -36.60
C HIS A 8 -0.19 -16.88 -35.40
N LEU A 9 -1.52 -16.78 -35.46
CA LEU A 9 -2.39 -17.30 -34.42
C LEU A 9 -2.42 -18.84 -34.44
N GLY A 10 -2.48 -19.46 -35.63
CA GLY A 10 -2.43 -20.91 -35.77
C GLY A 10 -1.13 -21.51 -35.22
N LYS A 11 0.03 -20.94 -35.59
CA LYS A 11 1.34 -21.37 -35.07
C LYS A 11 1.44 -21.23 -33.56
N LEU A 12 0.94 -20.13 -32.98
CA LEU A 12 0.93 -19.92 -31.54
C LEU A 12 0.23 -21.06 -30.80
N ILE A 13 -0.97 -21.46 -31.26
CA ILE A 13 -1.75 -22.54 -30.65
C ILE A 13 -1.01 -23.88 -30.79
N THR A 14 -0.47 -24.17 -31.97
CA THR A 14 0.27 -25.41 -32.24
C THR A 14 1.53 -25.52 -31.36
N TYR A 15 2.31 -24.45 -31.24
CA TYR A 15 3.50 -24.44 -30.37
C TYR A 15 3.13 -24.51 -28.89
N ALA A 16 2.08 -23.81 -28.46
CA ALA A 16 1.62 -23.87 -27.09
C ALA A 16 1.18 -25.29 -26.70
N ALA A 17 0.46 -25.98 -27.59
CA ALA A 17 0.06 -27.36 -27.38
C ALA A 17 1.26 -28.32 -27.37
N ALA A 18 2.20 -28.17 -28.32
CA ALA A 18 3.38 -29.04 -28.41
C ALA A 18 4.35 -28.89 -27.23
N LEU A 19 4.44 -27.71 -26.63
CA LEU A 19 5.30 -27.42 -25.49
C LEU A 19 4.58 -27.56 -24.14
N GLU A 20 3.32 -28.01 -24.14
CA GLU A 20 2.44 -28.02 -22.96
C GLU A 20 2.47 -26.66 -22.22
N ALA A 21 2.54 -25.58 -23.00
CA ALA A 21 2.78 -24.25 -22.48
C ALA A 21 1.55 -23.77 -21.70
N ARG A 22 1.79 -23.44 -20.44
CA ARG A 22 0.79 -22.83 -19.57
C ARG A 22 0.34 -21.46 -20.09
N TRP A 23 1.25 -20.68 -20.67
CA TRP A 23 0.96 -19.34 -21.19
C TRP A 23 1.53 -19.16 -22.58
N ALA A 24 0.77 -18.51 -23.45
CA ALA A 24 1.18 -18.18 -24.82
C ALA A 24 1.03 -16.67 -25.06
N VAL A 25 2.04 -16.04 -25.66
CA VAL A 25 2.05 -14.59 -25.93
C VAL A 25 2.20 -14.35 -27.41
N LEU A 26 1.24 -13.66 -28.02
CA LEU A 26 1.31 -13.18 -29.40
C LEU A 26 1.64 -11.69 -29.41
N VAL A 27 2.70 -11.32 -30.13
CA VAL A 27 3.18 -9.95 -30.23
C VAL A 27 3.11 -9.50 -31.69
N ALA A 28 2.47 -8.37 -31.96
CA ALA A 28 2.33 -7.83 -33.32
C ALA A 28 2.29 -6.29 -33.32
N SER A 29 2.45 -5.65 -34.47
CA SER A 29 2.23 -4.20 -34.59
C SER A 29 0.75 -3.81 -34.50
N GLN A 30 -0.13 -4.69 -34.99
CA GLN A 30 -1.58 -4.50 -34.94
C GLN A 30 -2.33 -5.84 -35.00
N PHE A 31 -3.41 -5.94 -34.22
CA PHE A 31 -4.35 -7.05 -34.20
C PHE A 31 -5.62 -6.72 -34.96
N ARG A 32 -5.97 -7.58 -35.91
CA ARG A 32 -7.28 -7.56 -36.56
C ARG A 32 -8.39 -7.86 -35.52
N PRO A 33 -9.59 -7.27 -35.64
CA PRO A 33 -10.68 -7.51 -34.70
C PRO A 33 -10.98 -9.00 -34.48
N GLU A 34 -10.94 -9.80 -35.54
CA GLU A 34 -11.21 -11.24 -35.52
C GLU A 34 -10.18 -12.01 -34.68
N HIS A 35 -8.90 -11.60 -34.73
CA HIS A 35 -7.83 -12.21 -33.93
C HIS A 35 -7.96 -11.83 -32.45
N ARG A 36 -8.42 -10.61 -32.15
CA ARG A 36 -8.73 -10.21 -30.76
C ARG A 36 -9.86 -11.07 -30.22
N SER A 37 -10.96 -11.19 -30.97
CA SER A 37 -12.10 -12.03 -30.59
C SER A 37 -11.72 -13.51 -30.42
N ALA A 38 -10.85 -14.03 -31.29
CA ALA A 38 -10.35 -15.41 -31.18
C ALA A 38 -9.54 -15.63 -29.90
N LEU A 39 -8.62 -14.72 -29.54
CA LEU A 39 -7.88 -14.79 -28.29
C LEU A 39 -8.80 -14.65 -27.07
N THR A 40 -9.82 -13.80 -27.13
CA THR A 40 -10.84 -13.69 -26.07
C THR A 40 -11.61 -14.99 -25.90
N TRP A 41 -12.04 -15.62 -27.00
CA TRP A 41 -12.72 -16.91 -26.96
C TRP A 41 -11.83 -18.02 -26.39
N LEU A 42 -10.56 -18.10 -26.83
CA LEU A 42 -9.59 -19.07 -26.29
C LEU A 42 -9.38 -18.91 -24.78
N ASN A 43 -9.34 -17.68 -24.29
CA ASN A 43 -9.22 -17.40 -22.86
C ASN A 43 -10.48 -17.79 -22.08
N SER A 44 -11.67 -17.73 -22.68
CA SER A 44 -12.93 -18.12 -22.02
C SER A 44 -13.04 -19.63 -21.76
N ILE A 45 -12.32 -20.44 -22.54
CA ILE A 45 -12.29 -21.91 -22.42
C ILE A 45 -11.00 -22.44 -21.78
N SER A 46 -10.03 -21.57 -21.50
CA SER A 46 -8.79 -21.92 -20.82
C SER A 46 -9.02 -22.01 -19.30
N GLY A 47 -8.47 -23.03 -18.65
CA GLY A 47 -8.62 -23.26 -17.22
C GLY A 47 -7.67 -22.43 -16.36
N GLU A 48 -7.87 -22.50 -15.02
CA GLU A 48 -7.16 -21.65 -14.06
C GLU A 48 -5.63 -21.70 -14.20
N GLY A 49 -5.10 -20.53 -14.56
CA GLY A 49 -3.68 -20.35 -14.75
C GLY A 49 -3.16 -20.86 -16.08
N SER A 50 -3.99 -21.04 -17.11
CA SER A 50 -3.50 -21.15 -18.48
C SER A 50 -4.16 -20.08 -19.36
N GLY A 51 -3.54 -19.72 -20.49
CA GLY A 51 -4.19 -18.83 -21.44
C GLY A 51 -3.25 -18.05 -22.35
N PHE A 52 -3.85 -17.12 -23.10
CA PHE A 52 -3.25 -16.45 -24.24
C PHE A 52 -3.24 -14.92 -24.06
N PHE A 53 -2.13 -14.29 -24.42
CA PHE A 53 -1.96 -12.84 -24.43
C PHE A 53 -1.80 -12.31 -25.84
N GLY A 54 -2.41 -11.16 -26.13
CA GLY A 54 -2.14 -10.36 -27.32
C GLY A 54 -1.53 -9.03 -26.93
N ILE A 55 -0.34 -8.72 -27.45
CA ILE A 55 0.40 -7.48 -27.20
C ILE A 55 0.66 -6.76 -28.52
N GLU A 56 0.13 -5.55 -28.64
CA GLU A 56 0.45 -4.61 -29.70
C GLU A 56 1.71 -3.81 -29.33
N VAL A 57 2.66 -3.72 -30.26
CA VAL A 57 3.91 -2.99 -30.06
C VAL A 57 3.94 -1.78 -30.98
N GLN A 58 4.11 -0.61 -30.39
CA GLN A 58 4.24 0.65 -31.11
C GLN A 58 5.53 1.36 -30.70
N ALA A 59 6.23 1.95 -31.67
CA ALA A 59 7.35 2.85 -31.40
C ALA A 59 6.81 4.27 -31.22
N VAL A 60 7.04 4.86 -30.03
CA VAL A 60 6.62 6.22 -29.71
C VAL A 60 7.84 7.09 -29.52
N ARG A 61 7.87 8.26 -30.16
CA ARG A 61 8.90 9.27 -29.96
C ARG A 61 8.22 10.58 -29.59
N ILE A 62 8.64 11.20 -28.50
CA ILE A 62 8.12 12.50 -28.07
C ILE A 62 9.23 13.53 -28.31
N ALA A 63 9.00 14.43 -29.26
CA ALA A 63 9.99 15.40 -29.71
C ALA A 63 11.34 14.73 -30.05
N ASP A 64 12.45 15.24 -29.50
CA ASP A 64 13.79 14.72 -29.78
C ASP A 64 14.21 13.53 -28.89
N SER A 65 13.31 12.98 -28.08
CA SER A 65 13.63 11.85 -27.20
C SER A 65 14.13 10.62 -27.98
N PRO A 66 14.89 9.73 -27.33
CA PRO A 66 15.05 8.37 -27.85
C PRO A 66 13.69 7.70 -28.08
N THR A 67 13.59 6.88 -29.12
CA THR A 67 12.38 6.11 -29.42
C THR A 67 12.08 5.14 -28.28
N ALA A 68 10.90 5.27 -27.67
CA ALA A 68 10.41 4.37 -26.65
C ALA A 68 9.48 3.31 -27.26
N VAL A 69 9.48 2.10 -26.68
CA VAL A 69 8.55 1.04 -27.06
C VAL A 69 7.33 1.12 -26.16
N ARG A 70 6.14 1.25 -26.76
CA ARG A 70 4.84 1.13 -26.09
C ARG A 70 4.26 -0.24 -26.36
N LEU A 71 3.86 -0.94 -25.29
CA LEU A 71 3.24 -2.25 -25.33
C LEU A 71 1.78 -2.13 -24.88
N ASP A 72 0.85 -2.29 -25.81
CA ASP A 72 -0.59 -2.20 -25.58
C ASP A 72 -1.19 -3.62 -25.51
N MET A 73 -1.78 -3.99 -24.37
CA MET A 73 -2.37 -5.32 -24.18
C MET A 73 -3.79 -5.38 -24.74
N VAL A 74 -3.98 -6.16 -25.81
CA VAL A 74 -5.25 -6.22 -26.55
C VAL A 74 -6.09 -7.47 -26.26
N ALA A 75 -5.49 -8.51 -25.69
CA ALA A 75 -6.18 -9.70 -25.18
C ALA A 75 -5.41 -10.29 -24.00
N LYS A 76 -6.13 -10.77 -23.00
CA LYS A 76 -5.54 -11.43 -21.81
C LYS A 76 -6.50 -12.43 -21.18
N PRO A 77 -6.00 -13.42 -20.44
CA PRO A 77 -6.82 -14.35 -19.66
C PRO A 77 -7.59 -13.64 -18.55
N ASP A 78 -8.84 -14.04 -18.32
CA ASP A 78 -9.67 -13.49 -17.25
C ASP A 78 -9.04 -13.75 -15.87
N ASP A 79 -8.38 -14.90 -15.71
CA ASP A 79 -7.63 -15.25 -14.51
C ASP A 79 -6.36 -14.44 -14.31
N PHE A 80 -5.74 -13.95 -15.38
CA PHE A 80 -4.60 -13.03 -15.26
C PHE A 80 -5.08 -11.65 -14.81
N SER A 81 -6.25 -11.20 -15.27
CA SER A 81 -6.92 -10.02 -14.70
C SER A 81 -7.29 -10.25 -13.24
N ARG A 82 -7.78 -11.44 -12.87
CA ARG A 82 -8.05 -11.83 -11.48
C ARG A 82 -6.79 -12.01 -10.63
N ARG A 83 -5.63 -12.41 -11.17
CA ARG A 83 -4.36 -12.58 -10.43
C ARG A 83 -3.57 -11.29 -10.33
N ALA A 84 -3.57 -10.46 -11.36
CA ALA A 84 -3.12 -9.07 -11.28
C ALA A 84 -4.04 -8.25 -10.34
N ARG A 85 -5.34 -8.58 -10.30
CA ARG A 85 -6.27 -8.15 -9.24
C ARG A 85 -6.18 -8.97 -7.96
N ALA A 86 -5.57 -10.14 -7.90
CA ALA A 86 -5.36 -10.83 -6.63
C ALA A 86 -4.25 -10.14 -5.83
N GLY A 87 -3.41 -9.36 -6.51
CA GLY A 87 -2.56 -8.35 -5.90
C GLY A 87 -3.24 -6.99 -5.64
N ALA A 88 -4.49 -6.75 -6.07
CA ALA A 88 -5.08 -5.39 -6.03
C ALA A 88 -6.59 -5.23 -5.77
N THR A 89 -7.44 -6.25 -5.86
CA THR A 89 -8.90 -6.24 -5.62
C THR A 89 -9.47 -7.68 -5.56
N SER A 90 -9.29 -8.37 -4.44
CA SER A 90 -10.35 -8.37 -3.44
C SER A 90 -9.77 -7.62 -2.25
N LEU A 91 -10.44 -6.60 -1.74
CA LEU A 91 -10.12 -6.17 -0.38
C LEU A 91 -10.34 -7.43 0.46
N SER A 92 -9.29 -7.92 1.12
CA SER A 92 -9.49 -8.90 2.18
C SER A 92 -10.52 -8.30 3.15
N GLU A 93 -11.29 -9.12 3.86
CA GLU A 93 -12.22 -8.60 4.88
C GLU A 93 -11.53 -7.62 5.83
N ALA A 94 -10.23 -7.83 6.09
CA ALA A 94 -9.36 -6.89 6.81
C ALA A 94 -9.15 -5.55 6.08
N GLY A 95 -8.87 -5.55 4.77
CA GLY A 95 -8.71 -4.32 3.99
C GLY A 95 -9.99 -3.47 3.93
N GLY A 96 -11.15 -4.11 3.78
CA GLY A 96 -12.44 -3.42 3.84
C GLY A 96 -12.69 -2.80 5.21
N ARG A 97 -12.35 -3.53 6.28
CA ARG A 97 -12.45 -3.05 7.65
C ARG A 97 -11.59 -1.81 7.92
N TYR A 98 -10.36 -1.77 7.41
CA TYR A 98 -9.52 -0.58 7.57
C TYR A 98 -10.06 0.63 6.80
N ILE A 99 -10.63 0.42 5.61
CA ILE A 99 -11.32 1.50 4.88
C ILE A 99 -12.45 2.09 5.73
N GLU A 100 -13.30 1.26 6.32
CA GLU A 100 -14.38 1.73 7.20
C GLU A 100 -13.83 2.46 8.44
N TRP A 101 -12.84 1.89 9.10
CA TRP A 101 -12.17 2.51 10.25
C TRP A 101 -11.64 3.91 9.92
N TRP A 102 -10.89 4.06 8.82
CA TRP A 102 -10.34 5.35 8.41
C TRP A 102 -11.42 6.32 7.94
N ALA A 103 -12.52 5.83 7.36
CA ALA A 103 -13.65 6.66 6.97
C ALA A 103 -14.36 7.30 8.18
N GLU A 104 -14.37 6.62 9.33
CA GLU A 104 -14.89 7.17 10.60
C GLU A 104 -13.85 8.01 11.35
N PHE A 105 -12.58 7.59 11.33
CA PHE A 105 -11.49 8.29 12.03
C PHE A 105 -11.15 9.66 11.41
N LEU A 106 -11.02 9.74 10.08
CA LEU A 106 -10.52 10.96 9.43
C LEU A 106 -11.40 12.20 9.68
N PRO A 107 -12.75 12.14 9.61
CA PRO A 107 -13.61 13.27 9.94
C PRO A 107 -13.44 13.75 11.39
N GLU A 108 -13.45 12.84 12.36
CA GLU A 108 -13.27 13.17 13.78
C GLU A 108 -11.88 13.76 14.05
N PHE A 109 -10.85 13.20 13.43
CA PHE A 109 -9.48 13.70 13.51
C PHE A 109 -9.36 15.13 12.95
N HIS A 110 -9.98 15.44 11.80
CA HIS A 110 -9.92 16.79 11.22
C HIS A 110 -10.69 17.83 12.06
N VAL A 111 -11.74 17.42 12.77
CA VAL A 111 -12.45 18.30 13.71
C VAL A 111 -11.59 18.61 14.93
N ALA A 112 -10.95 17.58 15.51
CA ALA A 112 -10.11 17.74 16.70
C ALA A 112 -8.79 18.47 16.40
N HIS A 113 -8.20 18.23 15.22
CA HIS A 113 -6.90 18.76 14.82
C HIS A 113 -6.94 19.47 13.46
N PRO A 114 -7.62 20.63 13.36
CA PRO A 114 -7.82 21.32 12.10
C PRO A 114 -6.49 21.72 11.46
N GLY A 115 -6.36 21.45 10.16
CA GLY A 115 -5.18 21.81 9.36
C GLY A 115 -3.93 20.96 9.62
N TRP A 116 -4.02 19.87 10.38
CA TRP A 116 -2.87 18.97 10.55
C TRP A 116 -2.60 18.15 9.28
N SER A 117 -3.60 17.43 8.77
CA SER A 117 -3.48 16.57 7.60
C SER A 117 -4.51 16.94 6.53
N ASN A 118 -4.17 16.67 5.27
CA ASN A 118 -5.09 16.75 4.13
C ASN A 118 -5.55 15.36 3.68
N ALA A 119 -5.28 14.31 4.47
CA ALA A 119 -5.64 12.94 4.12
C ALA A 119 -7.17 12.78 4.12
N GLN A 120 -7.77 12.65 2.94
CA GLN A 120 -9.23 12.49 2.79
C GLN A 120 -9.65 11.09 2.37
N THR A 121 -8.72 10.29 1.84
CA THR A 121 -9.01 8.99 1.25
C THR A 121 -8.75 7.88 2.27
N PRO A 122 -9.79 7.15 2.72
CA PRO A 122 -9.61 5.96 3.54
C PRO A 122 -8.78 4.91 2.82
N SER A 123 -7.86 4.29 3.55
CA SER A 123 -6.86 3.36 3.03
C SER A 123 -7.20 1.91 3.40
N PRO A 124 -6.89 0.90 2.56
CA PRO A 124 -7.04 -0.50 2.96
C PRO A 124 -5.92 -0.99 3.90
N TYR A 125 -4.92 -0.16 4.19
CA TYR A 125 -3.82 -0.51 5.07
C TYR A 125 -4.19 -0.35 6.54
N ASN A 126 -3.59 -1.18 7.39
CA ASN A 126 -3.72 -1.14 8.85
C ASN A 126 -2.99 0.05 9.51
N TRP A 127 -2.44 0.98 8.72
CA TRP A 127 -1.67 2.12 9.18
C TRP A 127 -1.96 3.38 8.36
N MET A 128 -1.71 4.53 8.97
CA MET A 128 -1.75 5.84 8.31
C MET A 128 -0.70 6.78 8.92
N ASN A 129 -0.08 7.59 8.06
CA ASN A 129 0.91 8.57 8.46
C ASN A 129 0.34 10.00 8.43
N PHE A 130 0.82 10.84 9.35
CA PHE A 130 0.47 12.24 9.50
C PHE A 130 1.75 13.11 9.50
N PRO A 131 1.69 14.32 8.95
CA PRO A 131 2.88 15.14 8.75
C PRO A 131 3.44 15.65 10.09
N SER A 132 4.77 15.61 10.23
CA SER A 132 5.48 16.26 11.34
C SER A 132 6.00 17.66 10.98
N GLY A 133 6.11 17.97 9.68
CA GLY A 133 6.79 19.16 9.17
C GLY A 133 8.31 19.00 8.97
N LYS A 134 8.91 17.88 9.40
CA LYS A 134 10.33 17.54 9.18
C LYS A 134 10.42 16.33 8.25
N GLY A 135 11.24 16.42 7.20
CA GLY A 135 11.51 15.28 6.32
C GLY A 135 12.13 14.10 7.08
N GLY A 136 11.73 12.88 6.75
CA GLY A 136 12.25 11.67 7.42
C GLY A 136 11.62 11.35 8.77
N VAL A 137 10.74 12.22 9.30
CA VAL A 137 10.02 12.00 10.57
C VAL A 137 8.52 12.18 10.33
N ARG A 138 7.69 11.28 10.86
CA ARG A 138 6.23 11.32 10.69
C ARG A 138 5.53 10.86 11.97
N TYR A 139 4.35 11.40 12.20
CA TYR A 139 3.43 10.78 13.15
C TYR A 139 2.71 9.65 12.42
N GLY A 140 2.28 8.62 13.13
CA GLY A 140 1.54 7.53 12.54
C GLY A 140 0.61 6.87 13.53
N LEU A 141 -0.41 6.21 12.98
CA LEU A 141 -1.33 5.38 13.71
C LEU A 141 -1.43 4.03 13.00
N ASN A 142 -1.34 2.91 13.74
CA ASN A 142 -1.52 1.60 13.15
C ASN A 142 -2.10 0.57 14.12
N PHE A 143 -2.87 -0.37 13.58
CA PHE A 143 -3.14 -1.64 14.27
C PHE A 143 -1.98 -2.60 14.02
N ALA A 144 -1.50 -3.28 15.04
CA ALA A 144 -0.50 -4.33 14.94
C ALA A 144 -0.95 -5.57 15.72
N TYR A 145 -0.50 -6.74 15.30
CA TYR A 145 -0.50 -7.93 16.13
C TYR A 145 0.97 -8.21 16.50
N PRO A 146 1.47 -7.73 17.65
CA PRO A 146 2.88 -7.86 17.98
C PRO A 146 3.29 -9.33 18.10
N THR A 147 4.53 -9.64 17.70
CA THR A 147 5.06 -11.01 17.80
C THR A 147 5.01 -11.49 19.25
N GLY A 148 4.36 -12.63 19.48
CA GLY A 148 4.21 -13.21 20.82
C GLY A 148 3.05 -12.63 21.65
N ALA A 149 2.26 -11.69 21.11
CA ALA A 149 1.08 -11.17 21.77
C ALA A 149 -0.13 -12.11 21.66
N SER A 150 -1.08 -11.96 22.58
CA SER A 150 -2.39 -12.65 22.59
C SER A 150 -3.49 -11.85 21.90
N ASN A 151 -3.23 -10.60 21.52
CA ASN A 151 -4.21 -9.65 21.03
C ASN A 151 -3.57 -8.63 20.08
N TYR A 152 -4.42 -7.94 19.32
CA TYR A 152 -4.04 -6.75 18.59
C TYR A 152 -3.79 -5.57 19.53
N SER A 153 -3.00 -4.63 19.04
CA SER A 153 -2.61 -3.37 19.65
C SER A 153 -2.90 -2.22 18.68
N LEU A 154 -3.37 -1.09 19.18
CA LEU A 154 -3.44 0.16 18.43
C LEU A 154 -2.30 1.07 18.91
N SER A 155 -1.39 1.40 18.00
CA SER A 155 -0.20 2.20 18.30
C SER A 155 -0.28 3.57 17.63
N ALA A 156 -0.06 4.63 18.41
CA ALA A 156 0.21 5.97 17.93
C ALA A 156 1.69 6.26 18.14
N HIS A 157 2.39 6.71 17.10
CA HIS A 157 3.85 6.75 17.13
C HIS A 157 4.47 7.93 16.39
N VAL A 158 5.71 8.25 16.77
CA VAL A 158 6.65 9.05 15.98
C VAL A 158 7.59 8.07 15.28
N TYR A 159 7.50 8.01 13.95
CA TYR A 159 8.34 7.15 13.11
C TYR A 159 9.46 7.96 12.48
N MET A 160 10.65 7.37 12.45
CA MET A 160 11.87 7.95 11.90
C MET A 160 12.44 7.02 10.84
N ASP A 161 12.66 7.54 9.62
CA ASP A 161 13.30 6.78 8.53
C ASP A 161 14.78 6.49 8.81
N ASP A 162 15.45 7.45 9.44
CA ASP A 162 16.86 7.41 9.82
C ASP A 162 17.01 7.40 11.35
N GLY A 163 16.63 6.29 11.95
CA GLY A 163 16.67 6.05 13.38
C GLY A 163 18.06 6.29 13.96
N ASP A 164 19.10 5.80 13.30
CA ASP A 164 20.50 5.93 13.76
C ASP A 164 20.90 7.38 14.06
N SER A 165 20.47 8.32 13.22
CA SER A 165 20.80 9.75 13.39
C SER A 165 19.80 10.49 14.28
N VAL A 166 18.51 10.17 14.15
CA VAL A 166 17.42 10.97 14.73
C VAL A 166 17.05 10.49 16.13
N TYR A 167 16.97 9.19 16.35
CA TYR A 167 16.51 8.60 17.60
C TYR A 167 17.36 9.04 18.81
N PRO A 168 18.71 9.02 18.76
CA PRO A 168 19.52 9.45 19.90
C PRO A 168 19.27 10.90 20.34
N ALA A 169 18.97 11.79 19.38
CA ALA A 169 18.67 13.20 19.67
C ALA A 169 17.32 13.38 20.38
N LEU A 170 16.33 12.54 20.08
CA LEU A 170 15.06 12.51 20.79
C LEU A 170 15.18 11.80 22.15
N GLU A 171 15.94 10.71 22.22
CA GLU A 171 16.16 9.93 23.44
C GLU A 171 16.89 10.75 24.51
N ALA A 172 17.81 11.63 24.11
CA ALA A 172 18.45 12.58 25.02
C ALA A 172 17.45 13.51 25.74
N GLN A 173 16.25 13.71 25.18
CA GLN A 173 15.16 14.54 25.71
C GLN A 173 14.03 13.70 26.33
N ARG A 174 14.24 12.39 26.52
CA ARG A 174 13.20 11.43 26.94
C ARG A 174 12.40 11.87 28.16
N SER A 175 13.06 12.24 29.25
CA SER A 175 12.39 12.63 30.50
C SER A 175 11.50 13.86 30.33
N GLU A 176 11.93 14.83 29.52
CA GLU A 176 11.14 16.04 29.24
C GLU A 176 9.94 15.72 28.35
N ILE A 177 10.12 14.84 27.37
CA ILE A 177 9.06 14.39 26.45
C ILE A 177 7.99 13.58 27.20
N GLU A 178 8.40 12.61 28.01
CA GLU A 178 7.49 11.75 28.79
C GLU A 178 6.71 12.58 29.83
N ALA A 179 7.38 13.47 30.57
CA ALA A 179 6.70 14.42 31.45
C ALA A 179 5.79 15.39 30.69
N GLY A 180 6.20 15.75 29.46
CA GLY A 180 5.50 16.66 28.58
C GLY A 180 4.16 16.12 28.10
N CYS A 181 4.08 14.85 27.69
CA CYS A 181 2.84 14.24 27.17
C CYS A 181 2.04 13.44 28.21
N GLY A 182 2.66 12.99 29.31
CA GLY A 182 1.99 12.15 30.30
C GLY A 182 1.59 10.76 29.79
N LEU A 183 2.15 10.33 28.65
CA LEU A 183 1.92 9.03 28.04
C LEU A 183 2.99 8.04 28.49
N ASP A 184 2.63 6.76 28.62
CA ASP A 184 3.60 5.68 28.74
C ASP A 184 4.18 5.37 27.36
N LEU A 185 5.39 5.88 27.10
CA LEU A 185 6.05 5.78 25.80
C LEU A 185 6.98 4.57 25.76
N ARG A 186 6.78 3.73 24.75
CA ARG A 186 7.73 2.71 24.34
C ARG A 186 8.72 3.31 23.35
N TRP A 187 10.00 3.24 23.69
CA TRP A 187 11.09 3.68 22.85
C TRP A 187 11.71 2.47 22.15
N ASP A 188 11.61 2.44 20.83
CA ASP A 188 12.05 1.33 19.98
C ASP A 188 13.09 1.86 18.97
N PRO A 189 14.39 1.64 19.23
CA PRO A 189 15.45 2.10 18.34
C PRO A 189 15.48 1.34 17.00
N GLY A 190 14.69 0.26 16.86
CA GLY A 190 14.67 -0.56 15.66
C GLY A 190 15.92 -1.43 15.51
N GLU A 191 16.17 -2.33 16.47
CA GLU A 191 17.40 -3.13 16.59
C GLU A 191 17.90 -3.85 15.31
N ASN A 192 17.04 -4.04 14.30
CA ASN A 192 17.39 -4.68 13.03
C ASN A 192 16.97 -3.87 11.78
N THR A 193 16.65 -2.58 11.94
CA THR A 193 16.19 -1.71 10.85
C THR A 193 16.83 -0.34 10.94
N ARG A 194 16.99 0.33 9.80
CA ARG A 194 17.43 1.74 9.78
C ARG A 194 16.40 2.69 10.41
N SER A 195 15.15 2.25 10.52
CA SER A 195 14.08 3.04 11.12
C SER A 195 13.97 2.85 12.62
N ALA A 196 13.57 3.90 13.33
CA ALA A 196 13.21 3.84 14.74
C ALA A 196 11.78 4.36 14.94
N ARG A 197 11.21 4.08 16.11
CA ARG A 197 9.91 4.62 16.50
C ARG A 197 9.78 4.82 18.01
N ILE A 198 8.97 5.79 18.38
CA ILE A 198 8.57 6.01 19.78
C ILE A 198 7.05 5.98 19.80
N GLU A 199 6.46 5.09 20.57
CA GLU A 199 5.04 4.75 20.47
C GLU A 199 4.32 4.70 21.81
N ALA A 200 3.07 5.15 21.83
CA ALA A 200 2.10 4.84 22.87
C ALA A 200 1.15 3.77 22.32
N CYS A 201 0.77 2.80 23.14
CA CYS A 201 -0.07 1.67 22.74
C CYS A 201 -1.36 1.61 23.55
N LEU A 202 -2.45 1.25 22.88
CA LEU A 202 -3.69 0.81 23.50
C LEU A 202 -3.78 -0.71 23.34
N ASP A 203 -3.72 -1.41 24.48
CA ASP A 203 -3.70 -2.85 24.55
C ASP A 203 -4.73 -3.37 25.56
N PRO A 204 -5.70 -4.22 25.14
CA PRO A 204 -5.93 -4.74 23.79
C PRO A 204 -6.74 -3.79 22.89
N ALA A 205 -6.51 -3.85 21.57
CA ALA A 205 -7.33 -3.15 20.58
C ALA A 205 -7.52 -3.98 19.30
N ASP A 206 -8.59 -4.76 19.22
CA ASP A 206 -8.89 -5.60 18.04
C ASP A 206 -9.63 -4.78 16.96
N PRO A 207 -9.05 -4.61 15.76
CA PRO A 207 -9.73 -3.90 14.68
C PRO A 207 -11.07 -4.56 14.31
N ALA A 208 -11.27 -5.86 14.57
CA ALA A 208 -12.54 -6.57 14.34
C ALA A 208 -13.67 -6.16 15.28
N ASP A 209 -13.36 -5.60 16.46
CA ASP A 209 -14.36 -5.24 17.46
C ASP A 209 -14.93 -3.84 17.21
N ARG A 210 -15.89 -3.76 16.29
CA ARG A 210 -16.56 -2.51 15.90
C ARG A 210 -17.27 -1.81 17.06
N ALA A 211 -17.62 -2.51 18.14
CA ALA A 211 -18.28 -1.88 19.28
C ALA A 211 -17.33 -0.96 20.05
N GLN A 212 -16.03 -1.27 20.05
CA GLN A 212 -14.99 -0.51 20.73
C GLN A 212 -14.40 0.62 19.88
N TRP A 213 -14.76 0.69 18.59
CA TRP A 213 -14.20 1.69 17.68
C TRP A 213 -14.33 3.14 18.15
N PRO A 214 -15.45 3.59 18.75
CA PRO A 214 -15.53 4.94 19.29
C PRO A 214 -14.46 5.24 20.35
N GLU A 215 -14.18 4.28 21.24
CA GLU A 215 -13.15 4.42 22.27
C GLU A 215 -11.75 4.44 21.65
N TYR A 216 -11.48 3.54 20.71
CA TYR A 216 -10.21 3.48 19.98
C TYR A 216 -9.93 4.79 19.23
N ARG A 217 -10.94 5.40 18.62
CA ARG A 217 -10.77 6.67 17.90
C ARG A 217 -10.52 7.82 18.85
N ALA A 218 -11.28 7.91 19.94
CA ALA A 218 -11.08 8.92 20.96
C ALA A 218 -9.65 8.87 21.52
N TRP A 219 -9.20 7.68 21.91
CA TRP A 219 -7.83 7.46 22.37
C TRP A 219 -6.79 7.84 21.31
N ALA A 220 -6.99 7.42 20.05
CA ALA A 220 -6.04 7.70 18.97
C ALA A 220 -5.92 9.19 18.67
N ILE A 221 -7.04 9.92 18.65
CA ILE A 221 -7.07 11.36 18.38
C ILE A 221 -6.39 12.15 19.50
N GLU A 222 -6.67 11.80 20.76
CA GLU A 222 -6.05 12.42 21.93
C GLU A 222 -4.54 12.13 21.96
N THR A 223 -4.16 10.86 21.84
CA THR A 223 -2.76 10.41 21.90
C THR A 223 -1.92 11.03 20.78
N LEU A 224 -2.43 11.08 19.54
CA LEU A 224 -1.75 11.78 18.45
C LEU A 224 -1.57 13.26 18.77
N GLY A 225 -2.58 13.91 19.33
CA GLY A 225 -2.50 15.31 19.77
C GLY A 225 -1.38 15.55 20.78
N GLU A 226 -1.30 14.69 21.80
CA GLU A 226 -0.29 14.76 22.85
C GLU A 226 1.12 14.47 22.33
N LEU A 227 1.27 13.46 21.48
CA LEU A 227 2.53 13.20 20.77
C LEU A 227 2.94 14.40 19.93
N ARG A 228 2.01 15.02 19.19
CA ARG A 228 2.31 16.21 18.40
C ARG A 228 2.80 17.35 19.27
N ARG A 229 2.10 17.62 20.37
CA ARG A 229 2.43 18.68 21.30
C ARG A 229 3.82 18.49 21.92
N ALA A 230 4.12 17.29 22.42
CA ALA A 230 5.39 16.99 23.08
C ALA A 230 6.57 16.92 22.11
N PHE A 231 6.38 16.37 20.91
CA PHE A 231 7.46 16.18 19.95
C PHE A 231 7.65 17.34 18.96
N ALA A 232 6.73 18.31 18.86
CA ALA A 232 6.84 19.40 17.88
C ALA A 232 8.15 20.21 18.02
N ALA A 233 8.53 20.58 19.25
CA ALA A 233 9.78 21.32 19.48
C ALA A 233 11.03 20.44 19.29
N PRO A 234 11.13 19.23 19.89
CA PRO A 234 12.22 18.30 19.64
C PRO A 234 12.45 18.00 18.16
N ILE A 235 11.38 17.69 17.40
CA ILE A 235 11.46 17.37 15.96
C ILE A 235 11.97 18.57 15.15
N ARG A 236 11.49 19.78 15.46
CA ARG A 236 11.92 21.00 14.76
C ARG A 236 13.41 21.31 14.99
N ASN A 237 13.93 20.93 16.16
CA ASN A 237 15.32 21.18 16.56
C ASN A 237 16.28 20.05 16.15
N LEU A 238 15.78 19.01 15.47
CA LEU A 238 16.64 17.97 14.90
C LEU A 238 17.62 18.59 13.88
N PRO A 239 18.86 18.08 13.82
CA PRO A 239 19.90 18.56 12.92
C PRO A 239 19.51 18.52 11.43
#